data_AF-A0A1E7PXZ2-F1
#
_entry.id   AF-A0A1E7PXZ2-F1
#
_cell.length_a   1.000
_cell.length_b   1.000
_cell.length_c   1.000
_cell.angle_alpha   90.00
_cell.angle_beta   90.00
_cell.angle_gamma   90.00
#
_symmetry.space_group_name_H-M   'P 1'
#
loop_
_entity.id
_entity.type
_entity.pdbx_description
1 polymer ?
#
loop_
_entity_poly.entity_id
_entity_poly.type
_entity_poly.pdbx_seq_one_letter_code
_entity_poly.pdbx_strand_id
1 'polypeptide(L)'
;MGRKTRISFPRLEVELADTSTLPARRGLVLKLAARGKSSKEIARVMGISADTVEWHLNELKDQFHARSRLDLISQGWMHGILQVRSAVLIAVFSMSLASLMPTVRSRIPSRPTASAVRIGRDGSASFYA
;
A
#
# COMPACT_ATOMS: atom_id res chain seq x y z
N MET A 1 13.84 -13.39 -39.47
CA MET A 1 12.76 -13.46 -38.45
C MET A 1 13.37 -14.01 -37.16
N GLY A 2 13.79 -13.15 -36.22
CA GLY A 2 14.49 -13.61 -35.01
C GLY A 2 13.59 -14.43 -34.09
N ARG A 3 14.02 -15.63 -33.68
CA ARG A 3 13.32 -16.44 -32.68
C ARG A 3 13.21 -15.60 -31.40
N LYS A 4 11.99 -15.19 -31.04
CA LYS A 4 11.71 -14.60 -29.73
C LYS A 4 12.07 -15.65 -28.69
N THR A 5 13.16 -15.43 -27.97
CA THR A 5 13.64 -16.28 -26.89
C THR A 5 12.48 -16.47 -25.91
N ARG A 6 11.99 -17.71 -25.73
CA ARG A 6 11.04 -17.99 -24.66
C ARG A 6 11.78 -17.70 -23.36
N ILE A 7 11.42 -16.63 -22.68
CA ILE A 7 11.90 -16.35 -21.33
C ILE A 7 11.28 -17.45 -20.47
N SER A 8 12.03 -18.51 -20.22
CA SER A 8 11.67 -19.55 -19.26
C SER A 8 11.96 -18.96 -17.89
N PHE A 9 10.91 -18.63 -17.16
CA PHE A 9 11.06 -18.16 -15.79
C PHE A 9 11.53 -19.35 -14.94
N PRO A 10 12.52 -19.15 -14.05
CA PRO A 10 12.84 -20.18 -13.07
C PRO A 10 11.56 -20.55 -12.33
N ARG A 11 11.38 -21.85 -12.07
CA ARG A 11 10.25 -22.34 -11.27
C ARG A 11 10.24 -21.55 -9.95
N LEU A 12 9.10 -20.94 -9.60
CA LEU A 12 8.97 -20.28 -8.31
C LEU A 12 8.92 -21.37 -7.23
N GLU A 13 10.11 -21.77 -6.77
CA GLU A 13 10.29 -22.34 -5.43
C GLU A 13 9.72 -21.34 -4.41
N VAL A 14 9.14 -21.87 -3.34
CA VAL A 14 8.25 -21.18 -2.39
C VAL A 14 9.01 -20.13 -1.55
N GLU A 15 9.44 -19.04 -2.16
CA GLU A 15 9.66 -17.76 -1.51
C GLU A 15 8.61 -16.78 -2.01
N LEU A 16 7.98 -16.08 -1.07
CA LEU A 16 6.93 -15.08 -1.26
C LEU A 16 7.15 -14.32 -2.56
N ALA A 17 6.30 -14.60 -3.54
CA ALA A 17 6.55 -14.26 -4.93
C ALA A 17 6.48 -12.75 -5.08
N ASP A 18 7.66 -12.15 -5.13
CA ASP A 18 7.84 -10.74 -5.34
C ASP A 18 7.16 -10.36 -6.67
N THR A 19 6.23 -9.42 -6.64
CA THR A 19 5.42 -9.09 -7.83
C THR A 19 6.27 -8.49 -8.96
N SER A 20 7.51 -8.14 -8.64
CA SER A 20 8.60 -7.71 -9.52
C SER A 20 9.12 -8.85 -10.42
N THR A 21 8.97 -10.11 -10.02
CA THR A 21 9.52 -11.28 -10.72
C THR A 21 8.61 -11.79 -11.85
N LEU A 22 7.31 -11.48 -11.80
CA LEU A 22 6.40 -11.73 -12.92
C LEU A 22 6.51 -10.60 -13.96
N PRO A 23 6.59 -10.93 -15.26
CA PRO A 23 6.44 -9.92 -16.30
C PRO A 23 5.14 -9.15 -16.08
N ALA A 24 5.22 -7.82 -16.01
CA ALA A 24 4.12 -6.95 -15.60
C ALA A 24 2.76 -7.30 -16.24
N ARG A 25 2.76 -7.76 -17.49
CA ARG A 25 1.55 -8.20 -18.23
C ARG A 25 0.92 -9.49 -17.70
N ARG A 26 1.70 -10.49 -17.30
CA ARG A 26 1.17 -11.78 -16.80
C ARG A 26 0.57 -11.64 -15.41
N GLY A 27 1.20 -10.84 -14.54
CA GLY A 27 0.64 -10.51 -13.24
C GLY A 27 -0.73 -9.83 -13.33
N LEU A 28 -0.94 -8.98 -14.35
CA LEU A 28 -2.24 -8.37 -14.63
C LEU A 28 -3.30 -9.40 -15.06
N VAL A 29 -2.94 -10.35 -15.93
CA VAL A 29 -3.83 -11.45 -16.33
C VAL A 29 -4.28 -12.25 -15.10
N LEU A 30 -3.34 -12.63 -14.22
CA LEU A 30 -3.64 -13.37 -12.99
C LEU A 30 -4.55 -12.57 -12.05
N LYS A 31 -4.27 -11.27 -11.85
CA LYS A 31 -5.11 -10.38 -11.01
C LYS A 31 -6.54 -10.27 -11.55
N LEU A 32 -6.71 -10.10 -12.86
CA LEU A 32 -8.03 -10.03 -13.47
C LEU A 32 -8.76 -11.38 -13.42
N ALA A 33 -8.04 -12.49 -13.59
CA ALA A 33 -8.58 -13.83 -13.43
C ALA A 33 -9.07 -14.09 -12.01
N ALA A 34 -8.30 -13.67 -10.99
CA ALA A 34 -8.68 -13.75 -9.58
C ALA A 34 -9.90 -12.90 -9.23
N ARG A 35 -10.14 -11.81 -9.98
CA ARG A 35 -11.38 -11.00 -9.90
C ARG A 35 -12.58 -11.63 -10.61
N GLY A 36 -12.45 -12.87 -11.10
CA GLY A 36 -13.54 -13.59 -11.77
C GLY A 36 -13.76 -13.20 -13.24
N LYS A 37 -12.87 -12.42 -13.85
CA LYS A 37 -13.00 -12.06 -15.28
C LYS A 37 -12.73 -13.26 -16.18
N SER A 38 -13.55 -13.43 -17.21
CA SER A 38 -13.34 -14.43 -18.28
C SER A 38 -12.21 -14.01 -19.22
N SER A 39 -11.61 -14.95 -19.97
CA SER A 39 -10.53 -14.64 -20.92
C SER A 39 -10.94 -13.59 -21.96
N LYS A 40 -12.22 -13.56 -22.38
CA LYS A 40 -12.77 -12.54 -23.29
C LYS A 40 -12.91 -11.15 -22.64
N GLU A 41 -13.19 -11.07 -21.36
CA GLU A 41 -13.22 -9.78 -20.65
C GLU A 41 -11.82 -9.27 -20.36
N ILE A 42 -10.90 -10.16 -19.97
CA ILE A 42 -9.49 -9.82 -19.77
C ILE A 42 -8.90 -9.27 -21.06
N ALA A 43 -9.17 -9.93 -22.19
CA ALA A 43 -8.79 -9.49 -23.52
C ALA A 43 -9.26 -8.06 -23.83
N ARG A 44 -10.54 -7.76 -23.55
CA ARG A 44 -11.11 -6.42 -23.70
C ARG A 44 -10.44 -5.39 -22.80
N VAL A 45 -10.17 -5.72 -21.54
CA VAL A 45 -9.49 -4.82 -20.59
C VAL A 45 -8.04 -4.54 -21.00
N MET A 46 -7.35 -5.54 -21.56
CA MET A 46 -5.93 -5.45 -21.90
C MET A 46 -5.66 -5.04 -23.35
N GLY A 47 -6.68 -4.95 -24.21
CA GLY A 47 -6.52 -4.62 -25.63
C GLY A 47 -5.79 -5.69 -26.45
N ILE A 48 -5.95 -6.97 -26.10
CA ILE A 48 -5.31 -8.12 -26.77
C ILE A 48 -6.34 -9.19 -27.14
N SER A 49 -5.95 -10.22 -27.91
CA SER A 49 -6.86 -11.33 -28.25
C SER A 49 -7.11 -12.27 -27.07
N ALA A 50 -8.27 -12.93 -27.05
CA ALA A 50 -8.59 -13.95 -26.05
C ALA A 50 -7.59 -15.11 -26.06
N ASP A 51 -7.11 -15.51 -27.25
CA ASP A 51 -6.10 -16.55 -27.39
C ASP A 51 -4.76 -16.14 -26.75
N THR A 52 -4.39 -14.85 -26.85
CA THR A 52 -3.19 -14.32 -26.18
C THR A 52 -3.35 -14.38 -24.65
N VAL A 53 -4.55 -14.12 -24.14
CA VAL A 53 -4.85 -14.27 -22.71
C VAL A 53 -4.75 -15.74 -22.27
N GLU A 54 -5.29 -16.66 -23.05
CA GLU A 54 -5.23 -18.09 -22.72
C GLU A 54 -3.79 -18.62 -22.78
N TRP A 55 -2.99 -18.14 -23.73
CA TRP A 55 -1.56 -18.39 -23.77
C TRP A 55 -0.86 -17.89 -22.49
N HIS A 56 -1.15 -16.66 -22.06
CA HIS A 56 -0.62 -16.14 -20.79
C HIS A 56 -1.05 -16.97 -19.58
N LEU A 57 -2.29 -17.46 -19.54
CA LEU A 57 -2.79 -18.30 -18.44
C LEU A 57 -2.14 -19.68 -18.42
N ASN A 58 -1.87 -20.28 -19.57
CA ASN A 58 -1.17 -21.57 -19.63
C ASN A 58 0.29 -21.43 -19.20
N GLU A 59 0.97 -20.38 -19.65
CA GLU A 59 2.33 -20.07 -19.22
C GLU A 59 2.41 -19.81 -17.70
N LEU A 60 1.38 -19.19 -17.12
CA LEU A 60 1.22 -19.04 -15.67
C LEU A 60 0.98 -20.40 -15.00
N LYS A 61 0.09 -21.24 -15.51
CA LYS A 61 -0.14 -22.59 -14.96
C LYS A 61 1.15 -23.41 -14.92
N ASP A 62 1.95 -23.34 -15.98
CA ASP A 62 3.23 -24.04 -16.06
C ASP A 62 4.23 -23.51 -15.01
N GLN A 63 4.26 -22.20 -14.77
CA GLN A 63 5.11 -21.56 -13.75
C GLN A 63 4.68 -21.85 -12.32
N PHE A 64 3.37 -21.91 -12.05
CA PHE A 64 2.80 -22.15 -10.72
C PHE A 64 2.46 -23.62 -10.46
N HIS A 65 2.82 -24.53 -11.39
CA HIS A 65 2.44 -25.94 -11.36
C HIS A 65 0.92 -26.17 -11.15
N ALA A 66 0.10 -25.24 -11.64
CA ALA A 66 -1.32 -25.27 -11.45
C ALA A 66 -2.01 -26.13 -12.52
N ARG A 67 -2.91 -27.00 -12.11
CA ARG A 67 -3.65 -27.91 -13.02
C ARG A 67 -4.89 -27.28 -13.62
N SER A 68 -5.41 -26.24 -12.97
CA SER A 68 -6.62 -25.55 -13.40
C SER A 68 -6.52 -24.05 -13.17
N ARG A 69 -7.47 -23.29 -13.72
CA ARG A 69 -7.56 -21.83 -13.47
C ARG A 69 -7.77 -21.52 -11.99
N LEU A 70 -8.62 -22.31 -11.32
CA LEU A 70 -8.88 -22.15 -9.89
C LEU A 70 -7.63 -22.45 -9.06
N ASP A 71 -6.95 -23.55 -9.38
CA ASP A 71 -5.69 -23.92 -8.76
C ASP A 71 -4.64 -22.82 -8.94
N LEU A 72 -4.52 -22.23 -10.14
CA LEU A 72 -3.63 -21.11 -10.41
C LEU A 72 -3.95 -19.88 -9.52
N ILE A 73 -5.22 -19.59 -9.32
CA ILE A 73 -5.64 -18.48 -8.45
C ILE A 73 -5.30 -18.81 -6.98
N SER A 74 -5.56 -20.04 -6.54
CA SER A 74 -5.19 -20.52 -5.19
C SER A 74 -3.68 -20.40 -4.96
N GLN A 75 -2.86 -20.87 -5.91
CA GLN A 75 -1.41 -20.70 -5.88
C GLN A 75 -1.04 -19.21 -5.81
N GLY A 76 -1.67 -18.35 -6.61
CA GLY A 76 -1.45 -16.90 -6.57
C GLY A 76 -1.72 -16.25 -5.20
N TRP A 77 -2.68 -16.77 -4.43
CA TRP A 77 -2.93 -16.36 -3.05
C TRP A 77 -1.89 -16.93 -2.08
N MET A 78 -1.56 -18.21 -2.19
CA MET A 78 -0.58 -18.89 -1.32
C MET A 78 0.82 -18.28 -1.45
N HIS A 79 1.21 -17.87 -2.66
CA HIS A 79 2.49 -17.21 -2.91
C HIS A 79 2.48 -15.69 -2.59
N GLY A 80 1.35 -15.11 -2.18
CA GLY A 80 1.25 -13.69 -1.79
C GLY A 80 1.26 -12.68 -2.95
N ILE A 81 1.11 -13.14 -4.19
CA ILE A 81 1.06 -12.29 -5.40
C ILE A 81 -0.26 -11.52 -5.46
N LEU A 82 -1.33 -12.20 -5.03
CA LEU A 82 -2.63 -11.61 -4.81
C LEU A 82 -2.65 -11.13 -3.36
N GLN A 83 -2.52 -9.82 -3.16
CA GLN A 83 -2.60 -9.21 -1.83
C GLN A 83 -4.00 -8.64 -1.60
N VAL A 84 -4.61 -8.96 -0.45
CA VAL A 84 -5.77 -8.21 0.04
C VAL A 84 -5.23 -6.89 0.57
N ARG A 85 -5.84 -5.75 0.18
CA ARG A 85 -5.52 -4.44 0.77
C ARG A 85 -5.94 -4.45 2.25
N SER A 86 -5.04 -4.83 3.15
CA SER A 86 -5.28 -4.93 4.60
C SER A 86 -5.13 -3.60 5.35
N ALA A 87 -4.76 -2.52 4.66
CA ALA A 87 -4.51 -1.21 5.26
C ALA A 87 -5.69 -0.66 6.08
N VAL A 88 -6.93 -0.98 5.71
CA VAL A 88 -8.14 -0.54 6.44
C VAL A 88 -8.22 -1.19 7.82
N LEU A 89 -7.87 -2.47 7.94
CA LEU A 89 -7.93 -3.19 9.22
C LEU A 89 -6.88 -2.68 10.21
N ILE A 90 -5.69 -2.32 9.72
CA ILE A 90 -4.61 -1.75 10.55
C ILE A 90 -5.01 -0.36 11.09
N ALA A 91 -5.62 0.48 10.25
CA ALA A 91 -6.08 1.82 10.66
C ALA A 91 -7.23 1.77 11.68
N VAL A 92 -8.17 0.82 11.55
CA VAL A 92 -9.27 0.64 12.51
C VAL A 92 -8.75 0.12 13.86
N PHE A 93 -7.74 -0.77 13.84
CA PHE A 93 -7.14 -1.30 15.05
C PHE A 93 -6.33 -0.23 15.82
N SER A 94 -5.58 0.64 15.12
CA SER A 94 -4.84 1.73 15.75
C SER A 94 -5.75 2.82 16.34
N MET A 95 -6.87 3.12 15.69
CA MET A 95 -7.84 4.10 16.18
C MET A 95 -8.57 3.62 17.45
N SER A 96 -8.84 2.31 17.55
CA SER A 96 -9.41 1.70 18.75
C SER A 96 -8.42 1.68 19.93
N LEU A 97 -7.13 1.40 19.68
CA LEU A 97 -6.11 1.37 20.72
C LEU A 97 -5.82 2.77 21.32
N ALA A 98 -5.87 3.82 20.51
CA ALA A 98 -5.68 5.20 20.96
C ALA A 98 -6.79 5.70 21.91
N SER A 99 -7.93 5.02 21.96
CA SER A 99 -9.07 5.38 22.81
C SER A 99 -8.96 4.90 24.27
N LEU A 100 -7.96 4.07 24.61
CA LEU A 100 -7.69 3.59 25.98
C LEU A 100 -6.57 4.35 26.71
N MET A 101 -5.89 5.31 26.06
CA MET A 101 -4.85 6.10 26.73
C MET A 101 -5.49 7.28 27.48
N PRO A 102 -5.40 7.35 28.82
CA PRO A 102 -5.90 8.50 29.56
C PRO A 102 -5.05 9.72 29.17
N THR A 103 -5.70 10.71 28.57
CA THR A 103 -5.09 11.97 28.13
C THR A 103 -4.32 12.60 29.29
N VAL A 104 -2.99 12.60 29.20
CA VAL A 104 -2.10 13.26 30.15
C VAL A 104 -2.50 14.74 30.21
N ARG A 105 -3.20 15.11 31.29
CA ARG A 105 -3.62 16.47 31.56
C ARG A 105 -2.36 17.29 31.91
N SER A 106 -1.78 17.94 30.92
CA SER A 106 -0.68 18.88 31.15
C SER A 106 -1.18 20.02 32.04
N ARG A 107 -0.74 20.02 33.31
CA ARG A 107 -0.90 21.18 34.21
C ARG A 107 -0.03 22.31 33.66
N ILE A 108 -0.68 23.32 33.12
CA ILE A 108 -0.09 24.60 32.74
C ILE A 108 0.51 25.25 34.01
N PRO A 109 1.82 25.52 34.09
CA PRO A 109 2.38 26.31 35.19
C PRO A 109 2.07 27.78 34.94
N SER A 110 1.32 28.38 35.85
CA SER A 110 0.91 29.78 35.80
C SER A 110 2.04 30.71 36.27
N ARG A 111 2.46 31.58 35.33
CA ARG A 111 2.89 32.99 35.46
C ARG A 111 4.29 33.29 36.08
N PRO A 112 5.24 33.88 35.30
CA PRO A 112 6.42 34.52 35.88
C PRO A 112 6.05 35.85 36.57
N THR A 113 6.68 36.08 37.72
CA THR A 113 6.56 37.26 38.58
C THR A 113 7.00 38.53 37.85
N ALA A 114 6.13 39.54 37.81
CA ALA A 114 6.45 40.83 37.20
C ALA A 114 7.54 41.56 38.01
N SER A 115 8.67 41.87 37.38
CA SER A 115 9.66 42.80 37.92
C SER A 115 9.17 44.24 37.67
N ALA A 116 8.84 44.93 38.75
CA ALA A 116 8.50 46.34 38.71
C ALA A 116 9.77 47.19 38.50
N VAL A 117 9.98 47.68 37.29
CA VAL A 117 10.94 48.76 37.03
C VAL A 117 10.18 50.08 37.12
N ARG A 118 10.32 50.81 38.23
CA ARG A 118 9.85 52.19 38.34
C ARG A 118 10.89 53.10 37.70
N ILE A 119 10.63 53.49 36.46
CA ILE A 119 11.35 54.57 35.78
C ILE A 119 10.82 55.88 36.37
N GLY A 120 11.59 56.48 37.28
CA GLY A 120 11.32 57.82 37.81
C GLY A 120 11.42 58.85 36.68
N ARG A 121 10.37 59.64 36.52
CA ARG A 121 10.31 60.75 35.56
C ARG A 121 10.69 62.03 36.28
N ASP A 122 11.82 62.56 35.89
CA ASP A 122 12.31 63.87 36.28
C ASP A 122 11.38 64.97 35.74
N GLY A 123 11.18 66.02 36.55
CA GLY A 123 10.85 67.34 36.04
C GLY A 123 9.58 68.00 36.58
N SER A 124 9.78 69.24 37.04
CA SER A 124 8.85 70.37 37.12
C SER A 124 7.99 70.57 38.39
N ALA A 125 8.55 71.34 39.33
CA ALA A 125 7.85 72.40 40.06
C ALA A 125 8.86 73.54 40.21
N SER A 126 8.98 74.51 39.29
CA SER A 126 8.06 75.61 38.98
C SER A 126 7.52 76.32 40.22
N PHE A 127 8.37 77.18 40.78
CA PHE A 127 8.10 78.55 41.23
C PHE A 127 6.64 79.04 41.19
N TYR A 128 6.08 79.34 42.36
CA TYR A 128 5.26 80.51 42.72
C TYR A 128 5.50 80.70 44.24
N ALA A 129 6.23 81.74 44.67
CA ALA A 129 5.78 83.10 44.94
C ALA A 129 4.87 83.16 46.18
#